data_AF-A0A7S2U1E2-F1
#
_entry.id   AF-A0A7S2U1E2-F1
#
_cell.length_a   1.000
_cell.length_b   1.000
_cell.length_c   1.000
_cell.angle_alpha   90.00
_cell.angle_beta   90.00
_cell.angle_gamma   90.00
#
_symmetry.space_group_name_H-M   'P 1'
#
loop_
_entity.id
_entity.type
_entity.pdbx_description
1 polymer ?
#
loop_
_entity_poly.entity_id
_entity_poly.type
_entity_poly.pdbx_seq_one_letter_code
_entity_poly.pdbx_strand_id
1 'polypeptide(L)'
;VNLNVVMRDRVGILGANGSGKSTLLKLLLEKLRPVSGRVEVNRHARVAFINQHHMEELDAQLTPVEHIQRVFRNDDVDVGQARAALGRFDLRGDSQLQPIGTLSGGQRARV
;
A
#
# COMPACT_ATOMS: atom_id res chain seq x y z
N VAL A 1 23.51 3.65 -10.37
CA VAL A 1 22.86 4.42 -9.28
C VAL A 1 23.28 3.76 -7.98
N ASN A 2 23.77 4.54 -7.02
CA ASN A 2 24.10 4.04 -5.68
C ASN A 2 23.15 4.71 -4.69
N LEU A 3 22.32 3.92 -4.01
CA LEU A 3 21.35 4.38 -3.02
C LEU A 3 21.34 3.37 -1.88
N ASN A 4 21.39 3.87 -0.65
CA ASN A 4 21.19 3.08 0.55
C ASN A 4 20.07 3.72 1.37
N VAL A 5 19.16 2.90 1.90
CA VAL A 5 18.03 3.35 2.72
C VAL A 5 18.05 2.52 3.99
N VAL A 6 18.11 3.19 5.14
CA VAL A 6 18.17 2.56 6.46
C VAL A 6 16.92 2.89 7.29
N MET A 7 16.78 2.22 8.42
CA MET A 7 15.65 2.44 9.33
C MET A 7 15.56 3.91 9.74
N ARG A 8 14.34 4.46 9.72
CA ARG A 8 13.98 5.86 10.04
C ARG A 8 14.31 6.89 8.95
N ASP A 9 14.85 6.48 7.81
CA ASP A 9 15.04 7.39 6.68
C ASP A 9 13.69 7.88 6.12
N ARG A 10 13.69 9.15 5.69
CA ARG A 10 12.59 9.77 4.93
C ARG A 10 13.17 10.27 3.61
N VAL A 11 12.94 9.52 2.54
CA VAL A 11 13.56 9.78 1.23
C VAL A 11 12.51 10.27 0.24
N GLY A 12 12.74 11.44 -0.36
CA GLY A 12 11.97 11.94 -1.49
C GLY A 12 12.72 11.73 -2.80
N ILE A 13 12.13 11.00 -3.76
CA ILE A 13 12.70 10.82 -5.10
C ILE A 13 12.03 11.80 -6.05
N LEU A 14 12.78 12.81 -6.49
CA LEU A 14 12.30 13.89 -7.35
C LEU A 14 12.88 13.78 -8.76
N GLY A 15 12.14 14.27 -9.75
CA GLY A 15 12.56 14.28 -11.15
C GLY A 15 11.37 14.32 -12.11
N ALA A 16 11.60 14.71 -13.36
CA ALA A 16 10.56 14.82 -14.39
C ALA A 16 9.82 13.48 -14.61
N ASN A 17 8.61 13.53 -15.19
CA ASN A 17 7.92 12.32 -15.62
C ASN A 17 8.76 11.57 -16.66
N GLY A 18 8.82 10.23 -16.57
CA GLY A 18 9.69 9.42 -17.43
C GLY A 18 11.15 9.26 -16.96
N SER A 19 11.61 9.99 -15.94
CA SER A 19 12.99 9.86 -15.40
C SER A 19 13.32 8.52 -14.71
N GLY A 20 12.37 7.59 -14.64
CA GLY A 20 12.60 6.24 -14.08
C GLY A 20 12.33 6.10 -12.57
N LYS A 21 11.71 7.07 -11.90
CA LYS A 21 11.39 7.01 -10.46
C LYS A 21 10.61 5.74 -10.07
N SER A 22 9.52 5.46 -10.79
CA SER A 22 8.71 4.27 -10.54
C SER A 22 9.48 2.98 -10.86
N THR A 23 10.40 3.03 -11.83
CA THR A 23 11.30 1.90 -12.15
C THR A 23 12.28 1.65 -11.01
N LEU A 24 12.89 2.71 -10.44
CA LEU A 24 13.78 2.61 -9.28
C LEU A 24 13.06 2.03 -8.07
N LEU A 25 11.83 2.48 -7.77
CA LEU A 25 11.01 1.90 -6.70
C LEU A 25 10.73 0.41 -6.96
N LYS A 26 10.35 0.03 -8.19
CA LYS A 26 10.12 -1.38 -8.54
C LYS A 26 11.39 -2.24 -8.41
N LEU A 27 12.57 -1.69 -8.72
CA LEU A 27 13.85 -2.38 -8.50
C LEU A 27 14.12 -2.60 -7.01
N LEU A 28 13.93 -1.58 -6.16
CA LEU A 28 14.09 -1.69 -4.70
C LEU A 28 13.12 -2.68 -4.05
N LEU A 29 11.93 -2.83 -4.64
CA LEU A 29 10.91 -3.77 -4.20
C LEU A 29 11.07 -5.18 -4.80
N GLU A 30 12.16 -5.42 -5.53
CA GLU A 30 12.45 -6.68 -6.25
C GLU A 30 11.35 -7.08 -7.27
N LYS A 31 10.46 -6.14 -7.64
CA LYS A 31 9.44 -6.32 -8.69
C LYS A 31 10.02 -6.25 -10.09
N LEU A 32 11.24 -5.74 -10.22
CA LEU A 32 12.04 -5.74 -11.45
C LEU A 32 13.45 -6.23 -11.12
N ARG A 33 14.06 -6.97 -12.05
CA ARG A 33 15.47 -7.38 -11.93
C ARG A 33 16.38 -6.32 -12.55
N PRO A 34 17.50 -5.95 -11.90
CA PRO A 34 18.47 -5.06 -12.50
C PRO A 34 19.14 -5.76 -13.69
N VAL A 35 19.41 -5.01 -14.76
CA VAL A 35 20.21 -5.51 -15.90
C VAL A 35 21.67 -5.69 -15.50
N SER A 36 22.17 -4.82 -14.63
CA SER A 36 23.52 -4.88 -14.06
C SER A 36 23.55 -4.32 -12.63
N GLY A 37 24.56 -4.71 -11.86
CA GLY A 37 24.65 -4.37 -10.44
C GLY A 37 23.81 -5.30 -9.55
N ARG A 38 23.49 -4.85 -8.33
CA ARG A 38 22.75 -5.63 -7.33
C ARG A 38 21.77 -4.76 -6.55
N VAL A 39 20.68 -5.36 -6.11
CA VAL A 39 19.76 -4.83 -5.12
C VAL A 39 19.75 -5.82 -3.96
N GLU A 40 19.94 -5.32 -2.74
CA GLU A 40 19.95 -6.15 -1.53
C GLU A 40 18.94 -5.59 -0.55
N VAL A 41 17.93 -6.39 -0.23
CA VAL A 41 16.94 -6.09 0.81
C VAL A 41 17.16 -7.04 1.97
N ASN A 42 17.10 -6.53 3.21
CA ASN A 42 17.18 -7.38 4.39
C ASN A 42 16.06 -8.44 4.34
N ARG A 43 16.40 -9.73 4.54
CA ARG A 43 15.45 -10.85 4.43
C ARG A 43 14.26 -10.77 5.41
N HIS A 44 14.40 -10.02 6.49
CA HIS A 44 13.35 -9.80 7.48
C HIS A 44 12.60 -8.48 7.29
N ALA A 45 12.98 -7.67 6.29
CA ALA A 45 12.26 -6.44 5.99
C ALA A 45 10.87 -6.76 5.42
N ARG A 46 9.84 -6.17 6.04
CA ARG A 46 8.49 -6.12 5.47
C ARG A 46 8.34 -4.79 4.73
N VAL A 47 8.17 -4.85 3.42
CA VAL A 47 8.03 -3.65 2.60
C VAL A 47 6.58 -3.49 2.15
N ALA A 48 5.97 -2.37 2.54
CA ALA A 48 4.65 -1.96 2.05
C ALA A 48 4.83 -0.98 0.89
N PHE A 49 4.05 -1.14 -0.18
CA PHE A 49 4.12 -0.30 -1.36
C PHE A 49 2.72 0.07 -1.86
N ILE A 50 2.46 1.38 -1.92
CA ILE A 50 1.22 1.94 -2.49
C ILE A 50 1.58 2.51 -3.85
N ASN A 51 0.88 2.05 -4.89
CA ASN A 51 1.09 2.49 -6.26
C ASN A 51 -0.02 3.50 -6.69
N GLN A 52 0.16 4.18 -7.81
CA GLN A 52 -0.80 5.20 -8.28
C GLN A 52 -2.19 4.62 -8.64
N HIS A 53 -2.26 3.37 -9.09
CA HIS A 53 -3.47 2.65 -9.46
C HIS A 53 -4.04 1.82 -8.31
N HIS A 54 -3.51 1.93 -7.10
CA HIS A 54 -3.92 1.09 -5.97
C HIS A 54 -5.45 1.14 -5.72
N MET A 55 -6.06 2.30 -5.97
CA MET A 55 -7.51 2.47 -5.83
C MET A 55 -8.33 1.71 -6.87
N GLU A 56 -7.76 1.40 -8.04
CA GLU A 56 -8.37 0.59 -9.10
C GLU A 56 -8.31 -0.90 -8.78
N GLU A 57 -7.41 -1.32 -7.89
CA GLU A 57 -7.26 -2.71 -7.43
C GLU A 57 -8.28 -3.09 -6.33
N LEU A 58 -9.00 -2.12 -5.78
CA LEU A 58 -10.01 -2.36 -4.74
C LEU A 58 -11.29 -2.97 -5.34
N ASP A 59 -11.80 -4.02 -4.67
CA ASP A 59 -13.08 -4.63 -5.02
C ASP A 59 -14.24 -3.70 -4.62
N ALA A 60 -14.83 -3.05 -5.62
CA ALA A 60 -15.87 -2.02 -5.41
C ALA A 60 -17.14 -2.55 -4.72
N GLN A 61 -17.36 -3.87 -4.73
CA GLN A 61 -18.53 -4.50 -4.11
C GLN A 61 -18.32 -4.80 -2.63
N LEU A 62 -17.08 -4.92 -2.17
CA LEU A 62 -16.79 -5.14 -0.76
C LEU A 62 -16.95 -3.86 0.04
N THR A 63 -17.28 -4.00 1.31
CA THR A 63 -17.08 -2.94 2.31
C THR A 63 -15.61 -2.88 2.71
N PRO A 64 -15.12 -1.73 3.22
CA PRO A 64 -13.78 -1.63 3.78
C PRO A 64 -13.49 -2.67 4.87
N VAL A 65 -14.47 -2.99 5.72
CA VAL A 65 -14.31 -4.02 6.76
C VAL A 65 -14.09 -5.39 6.12
N GLU A 66 -14.93 -5.78 5.17
CA GLU A 66 -14.78 -7.06 4.47
C GLU A 66 -13.47 -7.12 3.68
N HIS A 67 -13.03 -6.00 3.09
CA HIS A 67 -11.75 -5.92 2.41
C HIS A 67 -10.59 -6.21 3.37
N ILE A 68 -10.54 -5.58 4.54
CA ILE A 68 -9.52 -5.85 5.56
C ILE A 68 -9.58 -7.32 6.00
N GLN A 69 -10.77 -7.84 6.33
CA GLN A 69 -10.92 -9.24 6.72
C GLN A 69 -10.46 -10.20 5.61
N ARG A 70 -10.73 -9.86 4.34
CA ARG A 70 -10.30 -10.64 3.16
C ARG A 70 -8.79 -10.66 2.99
N VAL A 71 -8.13 -9.51 3.18
CA VAL A 71 -6.67 -9.36 3.05
C VAL A 71 -5.94 -10.06 4.19
N PHE A 72 -6.47 -9.96 5.41
CA PHE A 72 -5.90 -10.54 6.63
C PHE A 72 -6.59 -11.86 7.04
N ARG A 73 -7.13 -12.60 6.07
CA ARG A 73 -7.89 -13.85 6.33
C ARG A 73 -7.14 -14.88 7.16
N ASN A 74 -5.81 -14.87 7.12
CA ASN A 74 -4.96 -15.81 7.87
C ASN A 74 -4.68 -15.36 9.32
N ASP A 75 -5.05 -14.12 9.68
CA ASP A 75 -4.78 -13.51 10.99
C ASP A 75 -6.04 -13.45 11.88
N ASP A 76 -7.15 -14.11 11.48
CA ASP A 76 -8.44 -14.14 12.18
C ASP A 76 -8.93 -12.75 12.65
N VAL A 77 -8.79 -11.75 11.77
CA VAL A 77 -9.18 -10.38 12.07
C VAL A 77 -10.70 -10.27 12.22
N ASP A 78 -11.15 -9.98 13.44
CA ASP A 78 -12.57 -9.75 13.71
C ASP A 78 -13.04 -8.37 13.18
N VAL A 79 -14.36 -8.18 13.15
CA VAL A 79 -14.97 -6.93 12.66
C VAL A 79 -14.54 -5.72 13.47
N GLY A 80 -14.43 -5.85 14.80
CA GLY A 80 -13.98 -4.77 15.68
C GLY A 80 -12.54 -4.36 15.40
N GLN A 81 -11.64 -5.33 15.19
CA GLN A 81 -10.25 -5.12 14.82
C GLN A 81 -10.13 -4.46 13.44
N ALA A 82 -10.89 -4.92 12.45
CA ALA A 82 -10.93 -4.30 11.12
C ALA A 82 -11.41 -2.84 11.19
N ARG A 83 -12.48 -2.56 11.95
CA ARG A 83 -12.97 -1.20 12.16
C ARG A 83 -11.97 -0.32 12.91
N ALA A 84 -11.25 -0.87 13.88
CA ALA A 84 -10.20 -0.16 14.59
C ALA A 84 -9.02 0.18 13.67
N ALA A 85 -8.62 -0.74 12.79
CA ALA A 85 -7.56 -0.50 11.80
C ALA A 85 -7.93 0.64 10.84
N LEU A 86 -9.13 0.60 10.26
CA LEU A 86 -9.66 1.65 9.38
C LEU A 86 -9.79 3.00 10.12
N GLY A 87 -10.19 2.97 11.39
CA GLY A 87 -10.29 4.17 12.23
C GLY A 87 -8.95 4.88 12.47
N ARG A 88 -7.83 4.15 12.48
CA ARG A 88 -6.47 4.74 12.57
C ARG A 88 -6.09 5.55 11.33
N PHE A 89 -6.70 5.24 10.19
CA PHE A 89 -6.58 5.99 8.93
C PHE A 89 -7.73 6.98 8.71
N ASP A 90 -8.54 7.22 9.76
CA ASP A 90 -9.66 8.15 9.79
C ASP A 90 -10.82 7.79 8.82
N LEU A 91 -11.00 6.50 8.56
CA LEU A 91 -12.22 5.96 7.96
C LEU A 91 -13.12 5.42 9.06
N ARG A 92 -14.25 6.08 9.33
CA ARG A 92 -15.10 5.84 10.51
C ARG A 92 -16.60 5.69 10.15
N GLY A 93 -17.37 5.19 11.11
CA GLY A 93 -18.83 5.14 11.03
C GLY A 93 -19.34 4.30 9.86
N ASP A 94 -20.40 4.78 9.20
CA ASP A 94 -21.08 4.08 8.11
C ASP A 94 -20.20 3.90 6.87
N SER A 95 -19.16 4.74 6.73
CA SER A 95 -18.20 4.59 5.62
C SER A 95 -17.41 3.29 5.67
N GLN A 96 -17.34 2.63 6.83
CA GLN A 96 -16.69 1.32 6.97
C GLN A 96 -17.57 0.16 6.49
N LEU A 97 -18.89 0.38 6.37
CA LEU A 97 -19.90 -0.64 6.10
C LEU A 97 -20.62 -0.46 4.76
N GLN A 98 -20.36 0.64 4.04
CA GLN A 98 -20.85 0.82 2.68
C GLN A 98 -19.88 0.23 1.65
N PRO A 99 -20.35 -0.14 0.45
CA PRO A 99 -19.47 -0.63 -0.61
C PRO A 99 -18.35 0.36 -0.95
N ILE A 100 -17.14 -0.13 -1.19
CA ILE A 100 -15.98 0.70 -1.53
C ILE A 100 -16.25 1.56 -2.78
N GLY A 101 -17.06 1.07 -3.72
CA GLY A 101 -17.45 1.82 -4.91
C GLY A 101 -18.20 3.13 -4.64
N THR A 102 -18.86 3.29 -3.48
CA THR A 102 -19.57 4.52 -3.12
C THR A 102 -18.70 5.54 -2.39
N LEU A 103 -17.47 5.16 -2.02
CA LEU A 103 -16.54 6.02 -1.30
C LEU A 103 -15.93 7.09 -2.21
N SER A 104 -15.72 8.29 -1.66
CA SER A 104 -14.92 9.33 -2.31
C SER A 104 -13.49 8.85 -2.57
N GLY A 105 -12.78 9.49 -3.50
CA GLY A 105 -11.36 9.16 -3.76
C GLY A 105 -10.49 9.24 -2.51
N GLY A 106 -10.71 10.26 -1.68
CA GLY A 106 -9.97 10.42 -0.42
C GLY A 106 -10.31 9.37 0.66
N GLN A 107 -11.52 8.80 0.63
CA GLN A 107 -11.89 7.69 1.52
C GLN A 107 -11.33 6.36 1.03
N ARG A 108 -11.37 6.11 -0.29
CA ARG A 108 -10.75 4.91 -0.88
C ARG A 108 -9.24 4.86 -0.66
N ALA A 109 -8.57 6.01 -0.61
CA ALA A 109 -7.14 6.09 -0.27
C ALA A 109 -6.82 5.73 1.20
N ARG A 110 -7.84 5.56 2.06
CA ARG A 110 -7.71 5.18 3.48
C ARG A 110 -8.08 3.71 3.75
N VAL A 111 -8.58 3.01 2.73
CA VAL A 111 -8.85 1.55 2.73
C VAL A 111 -7.57 0.85 2.34
#